data_AF-A0A6J7ILD2-F1
#
_entry.id   AF-A0A6J7ILD2-F1
#
_cell.length_a   1.000
_cell.length_b   1.000
_cell.length_c   1.000
_cell.angle_alpha   90.00
_cell.angle_beta   90.00
_cell.angle_gamma   90.00
#
_symmetry.space_group_name_H-M   'P 1'
#
loop_
_entity.id
_entity.type
_entity.pdbx_description
1 polymer ?
#
loop_
_entity_poly.entity_id
_entity_poly.type
_entity_poly.pdbx_seq_one_letter_code
_entity_poly.pdbx_strand_id
1 'polypeptide(L)'
;MGQLYRMRTPSTGAEVFVEAQPDRIYLDEQTGEELEVVGKVLPLAPSTSRLPWAVENLRFCNWCDQPAQRDLNECPTCGRRMSPLAG
;
A
#
# COMPACT_ATOMS: atom_id res chain seq x y z
N MET A 1 10.97 -7.82 -0.50
CA MET A 1 9.73 -7.24 0.04
C MET A 1 8.58 -8.03 -0.55
N GLY A 2 7.79 -8.68 0.29
CA GLY A 2 6.57 -9.35 -0.12
C GLY A 2 5.44 -8.34 -0.37
N GLN A 3 4.38 -8.77 -1.03
CA GLN A 3 3.17 -7.97 -1.15
C GLN A 3 2.41 -8.03 0.18
N LEU A 4 1.99 -6.87 0.71
CA LEU A 4 1.11 -6.82 1.87
C LEU A 4 -0.33 -7.08 1.42
N TYR A 5 -0.99 -8.06 2.04
CA TYR A 5 -2.37 -8.43 1.79
C TYR A 5 -3.21 -8.20 3.03
N ARG A 6 -4.49 -7.91 2.82
CA ARG A 6 -5.51 -8.07 3.86
C ARG A 6 -6.13 -9.45 3.66
N MET A 7 -6.01 -10.29 4.69
CA MET A 7 -6.53 -11.65 4.68
C MET A 7 -7.60 -11.82 5.75
N ARG A 8 -8.50 -12.79 5.58
CA ARG A 8 -9.65 -13.01 6.43
C ARG A 8 -9.79 -14.48 6.85
N THR A 9 -10.11 -14.71 8.12
CA THR A 9 -10.52 -16.02 8.64
C THR A 9 -11.96 -16.30 8.22
N PRO A 10 -12.26 -17.37 7.46
CA PRO A 10 -13.58 -17.58 6.85
C PRO A 10 -14.73 -17.65 7.86
N SER A 11 -14.57 -18.44 8.92
CA SER A 11 -15.64 -18.68 9.89
C SER A 11 -15.94 -17.49 10.81
N THR A 12 -14.92 -16.71 11.18
CA THR A 12 -15.06 -15.62 12.17
C THR A 12 -15.15 -14.23 11.53
N GLY A 13 -14.71 -14.10 10.28
CA GLY A 13 -14.58 -12.81 9.60
C GLY A 13 -13.45 -11.93 10.13
N ALA A 14 -12.61 -12.42 11.04
CA ALA A 14 -11.46 -11.69 11.54
C ALA A 14 -10.48 -11.38 10.39
N GLU A 15 -9.96 -10.14 10.34
CA GLU A 15 -9.04 -9.71 9.29
C GLU A 15 -7.66 -9.36 9.85
N VAL A 16 -6.62 -9.73 9.09
CA VAL A 16 -5.22 -9.47 9.42
C VAL A 16 -4.46 -8.97 8.20
N PHE A 17 -3.40 -8.19 8.43
CA PHE A 17 -2.47 -7.77 7.38
C PHE A 17 -1.23 -8.66 7.37
N VAL A 18 -0.94 -9.26 6.22
CA VAL A 18 0.14 -10.25 6.07
C VAL A 18 1.05 -9.86 4.91
N GLU A 19 2.36 -9.69 5.17
CA GLU A 19 3.36 -9.59 4.11
C GLU A 19 3.61 -11.00 3.56
N ALA A 20 2.90 -11.34 2.49
CA ALA A 20 2.84 -12.71 2.00
C ALA A 20 4.04 -13.07 1.11
N GLN A 21 4.44 -14.33 1.16
CA GLN A 21 5.42 -14.95 0.27
C GLN A 21 4.71 -15.88 -0.72
N PRO A 22 5.27 -16.07 -1.94
CA PRO A 22 4.80 -17.09 -2.86
C PRO A 22 4.80 -18.48 -2.21
N ASP A 23 3.86 -19.33 -2.62
CA ASP A 23 3.78 -20.75 -2.25
C ASP A 23 3.67 -21.02 -0.74
N ARG A 24 3.21 -20.04 0.04
CA ARG A 24 2.90 -20.18 1.47
C ARG A 24 1.40 -20.16 1.70
N ILE A 25 0.94 -21.10 2.52
CA ILE A 25 -0.41 -21.13 3.10
C ILE A 25 -0.33 -20.42 4.45
N TYR A 26 -1.25 -19.49 4.70
CA TYR A 26 -1.36 -18.77 5.97
C TYR A 26 -2.58 -19.26 6.71
N LEU A 27 -2.41 -19.66 7.97
CA LEU A 27 -3.49 -20.18 8.80
C LEU A 27 -3.82 -19.19 9.93
N ASP A 28 -5.09 -19.10 10.28
CA ASP A 28 -5.53 -18.45 11.51
C ASP A 28 -4.98 -19.21 12.73
N GLU A 29 -4.37 -18.51 13.68
CA GLU A 29 -3.75 -19.14 14.85
C GLU A 29 -4.75 -19.83 15.78
N GLN A 30 -5.98 -19.31 15.84
CA GLN A 30 -7.02 -19.80 16.76
C GLN A 30 -7.84 -20.93 16.13
N THR A 31 -8.23 -20.79 14.86
CA THR A 31 -9.11 -21.76 14.18
C THR A 31 -8.36 -22.77 13.33
N GLY A 32 -7.12 -22.47 12.93
CA GLY A 32 -6.33 -23.29 12.00
C GLY A 32 -6.84 -23.24 10.55
N GLU A 33 -7.82 -22.40 10.24
CA GLU A 33 -8.35 -22.24 8.89
C GLU A 33 -7.37 -21.50 7.98
N GLU A 34 -7.37 -21.83 6.69
CA GLU A 34 -6.64 -21.05 5.69
C GLU A 34 -7.24 -19.65 5.56
N LEU A 35 -6.38 -18.64 5.67
CA LEU A 35 -6.75 -17.25 5.53
C LEU A 35 -7.01 -16.91 4.06
N GLU A 36 -8.17 -16.32 3.78
CA GLU A 36 -8.54 -15.91 2.43
C GLU A 36 -8.01 -14.51 2.11
N VAL A 37 -7.42 -14.33 0.94
CA VAL A 37 -7.02 -12.99 0.47
C VAL A 37 -8.26 -12.19 0.08
N VAL A 38 -8.54 -11.12 0.82
CA VAL A 38 -9.66 -10.20 0.55
C VAL A 38 -9.21 -8.85 -0.02
N GLY A 39 -7.91 -8.57 -0.03
CA GLY A 39 -7.39 -7.36 -0.66
C GLY A 39 -5.86 -7.31 -0.75
N LYS A 40 -5.36 -6.48 -1.67
CA LYS A 40 -3.94 -6.10 -1.78
C LYS A 40 -3.77 -4.68 -1.25
N VAL A 41 -2.77 -4.47 -0.39
CA VAL A 41 -2.45 -3.14 0.13
C VAL A 41 -1.51 -2.44 -0.84
N LEU A 42 -1.84 -1.19 -1.18
CA LEU A 42 -0.96 -0.34 -1.97
C LEU A 42 0.14 0.28 -1.10
N PRO A 43 1.33 0.55 -1.67
CA PRO A 43 1.71 0.28 -3.06
C PRO A 43 2.04 -1.21 -3.30
N LEU A 44 1.82 -1.68 -4.54
CA LEU A 44 2.07 -3.08 -4.88
C LEU A 44 3.56 -3.42 -4.88
N ALA A 45 3.92 -4.60 -4.39
CA ALA A 45 5.27 -5.14 -4.57
C ALA A 45 5.58 -5.27 -6.08
N PRO A 46 6.83 -5.04 -6.51
CA PRO A 46 8.03 -4.83 -5.70
C PRO A 46 8.33 -3.36 -5.36
N SER A 47 7.32 -2.48 -5.31
CA SER A 47 7.55 -1.06 -4.96
C SER A 47 8.30 -0.91 -3.64
N THR A 48 9.31 -0.04 -3.64
CA THR A 48 10.08 0.32 -2.44
C THR A 48 9.40 1.40 -1.59
N SER A 49 8.31 2.00 -2.08
CA SER A 49 7.52 2.99 -1.34
C SER A 49 6.66 2.30 -0.26
N ARG A 50 6.50 2.92 0.91
CA ARG A 50 5.61 2.44 2.01
C ARG A 50 4.50 3.43 2.36
N LEU A 51 4.29 4.46 1.54
CA LEU A 51 3.29 5.50 1.79
C LEU A 51 1.94 5.03 1.23
N PRO A 52 0.85 4.91 2.01
CA PRO A 52 -0.45 4.46 1.51
C PRO A 52 -1.15 5.57 0.70
N TRP A 53 -1.47 5.29 -0.57
CA TRP A 53 -1.95 6.27 -1.56
C TRP A 53 -3.48 6.36 -1.54
N ALA A 54 -4.02 7.35 -0.83
CA ALA A 54 -5.38 7.84 -1.06
C ALA A 54 -5.29 9.09 -1.95
N VAL A 55 -6.27 9.33 -2.85
CA VAL A 55 -6.23 10.47 -3.80
C VAL A 55 -6.11 11.81 -3.04
N GLU A 56 -6.76 11.90 -1.89
CA GLU A 56 -6.68 13.01 -0.95
C GLU A 56 -5.29 13.25 -0.34
N ASN A 57 -4.38 12.27 -0.41
CA ASN A 57 -3.00 12.38 0.05
C ASN A 57 -2.01 12.62 -1.10
N LEU A 58 -2.53 12.81 -2.32
CA LEU A 58 -1.73 13.13 -3.50
C LEU A 58 -1.91 14.59 -3.92
N ARG A 59 -0.90 15.08 -4.63
CA ARG A 59 -0.88 16.34 -5.35
C ARG A 59 -0.30 16.13 -6.73
N PHE A 60 -0.63 17.00 -7.67
CA PHE A 60 0.03 16.99 -8.97
C PHE A 60 1.35 17.77 -8.90
N CYS A 61 2.39 17.18 -9.47
CA CYS A 61 3.65 17.90 -9.67
C CYS A 61 3.44 19.03 -10.67
N ASN A 62 3.72 20.27 -10.26
CA ASN A 62 3.60 21.46 -11.11
C ASN A 62 4.61 21.52 -12.29
N TRP A 63 5.47 20.51 -12.44
CA TRP A 63 6.48 20.44 -13.51
C TRP A 63 6.18 19.37 -14.56
N CYS A 64 5.54 18.26 -14.17
CA CYS A 64 5.35 17.09 -15.04
C CYS A 64 3.97 16.45 -14.93
N ASP A 65 3.06 17.03 -14.14
CA ASP A 65 1.68 16.59 -13.96
C ASP A 65 1.49 15.14 -13.46
N GLN A 66 2.54 14.53 -12.91
CA GLN A 66 2.45 13.22 -12.28
C GLN A 66 1.97 13.35 -10.82
N PRO A 67 1.16 12.39 -10.31
CA PRO A 67 0.80 12.34 -8.91
C PRO A 67 2.04 12.15 -8.02
N ALA A 68 2.11 12.92 -6.94
CA ALA A 68 3.12 12.84 -5.90
C ALA A 68 2.46 12.95 -4.52
N GLN A 69 3.08 12.39 -3.49
CA GLN A 69 2.56 12.47 -2.14
C GLN A 69 2.65 13.91 -1.61
N ARG A 70 1.63 14.35 -0.85
CA ARG A 70 1.53 15.72 -0.33
C ARG A 70 2.62 16.10 0.67
N ASP A 71 3.17 15.12 1.37
CA ASP A 71 4.24 15.27 2.37
C ASP A 71 5.65 15.36 1.76
N LEU A 72 5.81 15.08 0.47
CA LEU A 72 7.08 15.20 -0.24
C LEU A 72 7.26 16.59 -0.84
N ASN A 73 8.44 17.18 -0.60
CA ASN A 73 8.86 18.43 -1.22
C ASN A 73 9.43 18.23 -2.64
N GLU A 74 9.99 17.06 -2.92
CA GLU A 74 10.54 16.70 -4.24
C GLU A 74 9.65 15.68 -4.92
N CYS A 75 9.43 15.85 -6.22
CA CYS A 75 8.64 14.91 -7.01
C CYS A 75 9.41 13.59 -7.16
N PRO A 76 8.83 12.44 -6.74
CA PRO A 76 9.48 11.14 -6.91
C PRO A 76 9.60 10.73 -8.38
N THR A 77 8.89 11.42 -9.30
CA THR A 77 8.90 11.10 -10.73
C THR A 77 9.91 11.96 -11.53
N CYS A 78 9.95 13.28 -11.32
CA CYS A 78 10.84 14.17 -12.08
C CYS A 78 12.04 14.69 -11.29
N GLY A 79 12.16 14.38 -9.99
CA GLY A 79 13.26 14.78 -9.11
C GLY A 79 13.31 16.28 -8.78
N ARG A 80 12.40 17.08 -9.35
CA ARG A 80 12.36 18.52 -9.08
C ARG A 80 11.63 18.79 -7.78
N ARG A 81 12.13 19.80 -7.06
CA ARG A 81 11.40 20.40 -5.94
C ARG A 81 10.09 21.01 -6.45
N MET A 82 8.98 20.54 -5.91
CA MET A 82 7.64 21.00 -6.23
C MET A 82 7.34 22.30 -5.47
N SER A 83 6.46 23.12 -6.03
CA SER A 83 5.96 24.33 -5.36
C SER A 83 5.27 23.99 -4.03
N PRO A 84 5.24 24.91 -3.06
CA PRO A 84 4.46 24.71 -1.84
C PRO A 84 2.98 24.51 -2.16
N LEU A 85 2.28 23.70 -1.35
CA LEU A 85 0.83 23.63 -1.40
C LEU A 85 0.27 24.98 -0.94
N ALA A 86 -0.68 25.55 -1.68
CA ALA A 86 -1.39 26.74 -1.22
C ALA A 86 -2.14 26.38 0.08
N GLY A 87 -1.97 27.21 1.11
CA GLY A 87 -2.65 27.06 2.40
C GLY A 87 -4.08 27.57 2.37
#